data_AF-D5ADF8-F1
#
_entry.id   AF-D5ADF8-F1
#
_cell.length_a   1.000
_cell.length_b   1.000
_cell.length_c   1.000
_cell.angle_alpha   90.00
_cell.angle_beta   90.00
_cell.angle_gamma   90.00
#
_symmetry.space_group_name_H-M   'P 1'
#
loop_
_entity.id
_entity.type
_entity.pdbx_description
1 polymer ?
#
loop_
_entity_poly.entity_id
_entity_poly.type
_entity_poly.pdbx_seq_one_letter_code
_entity_poly.pdbx_strand_id
1 'polypeptide(L)'
;MWEELILPPATPNSLDVESCRLEHTPDENSRERMETPPNSNPDSWCSLSKDLWRSILERLSAAELSRAACVCSMWNSIASESQLQINAFKAPWKLKEVVGRPSSGSFWHDNSLGRFAISHKLERSDTMAGLAVKYQVHVTDIRRLNNMMSDHGIYSRERLLIPVIQPEILVNGTCYIELDIYAKREVAVLYLEGAPDGKSSYLTNSVPEKTKRRLLDSMKRSLQADDGTVEYYLSISNGNLRNAFAQFSHDLGWEQGHRTS
;
A
#
# COMPACT_ATOMS: atom_id res chain seq x y z
N MET A 1 -9.77 -59.73 30.16
CA MET A 1 -8.43 -60.33 30.34
C MET A 1 -7.45 -59.34 29.72
N TRP A 2 -7.06 -58.34 30.52
CA TRP A 2 -5.82 -57.52 30.52
C TRP A 2 -5.41 -56.86 29.18
N GLU A 3 -5.47 -55.55 28.90
CA GLU A 3 -4.97 -54.34 29.62
C GLU A 3 -3.58 -54.50 30.25
N GLU A 4 -2.54 -53.97 29.58
CA GLU A 4 -1.35 -53.29 30.14
C GLU A 4 -0.71 -52.43 29.02
N LEU A 5 -0.87 -51.10 29.06
CA LEU A 5 0.01 -50.11 29.72
C LEU A 5 1.27 -49.77 28.91
N ILE A 6 1.14 -48.74 28.07
CA ILE A 6 2.25 -47.92 27.58
C ILE A 6 2.57 -46.90 28.68
N LEU A 7 3.77 -47.00 29.27
CA LEU A 7 4.40 -45.96 30.09
C LEU A 7 5.90 -45.84 29.72
N PRO A 8 6.51 -44.65 29.94
CA PRO A 8 7.63 -44.14 29.14
C PRO A 8 9.02 -44.40 29.77
N PRO A 9 10.13 -44.28 29.02
CA PRO A 9 11.45 -44.25 29.62
C PRO A 9 11.76 -42.88 30.24
N ALA A 10 12.28 -42.95 31.46
CA ALA A 10 12.68 -41.86 32.34
C ALA A 10 13.93 -41.09 31.86
N THR A 11 13.91 -39.76 32.01
CA THR A 11 15.06 -38.92 32.36
C THR A 11 15.26 -38.98 33.90
N PRO A 12 16.39 -38.61 34.54
CA PRO A 12 17.40 -37.61 34.12
C PRO A 12 18.88 -37.96 34.46
N ASN A 13 19.82 -37.29 33.78
CA ASN A 13 21.18 -36.94 34.26
C ASN A 13 21.75 -35.98 33.20
N SER A 14 21.96 -34.66 33.41
CA SER A 14 22.69 -33.93 34.46
C SER A 14 24.19 -34.25 34.49
N LEU A 15 24.89 -33.75 33.48
CA LEU A 15 26.34 -33.49 33.38
C LEU A 15 26.46 -32.33 32.37
N ASP A 16 27.24 -31.25 32.50
CA ASP A 16 28.05 -30.65 33.53
C ASP A 16 28.16 -29.18 33.07
N VAL A 17 27.81 -28.20 33.92
CA VAL A 17 28.20 -26.80 33.71
C VAL A 17 29.11 -26.45 34.87
N GLU A 18 30.40 -26.66 34.62
CA GLU A 18 31.47 -26.42 35.57
C GLU A 18 31.61 -24.91 35.79
N SER A 19 31.38 -24.54 37.05
CA SER A 19 31.47 -23.21 37.62
C SER A 19 32.93 -22.90 37.95
N CYS A 20 33.60 -22.10 37.11
CA CYS A 20 34.87 -21.48 37.48
C CYS A 20 34.60 -20.14 38.17
N ARG A 21 34.42 -20.27 39.49
CA ARG A 21 34.46 -19.22 40.50
C ARG A 21 35.91 -18.73 40.62
N LEU A 22 36.22 -17.54 40.11
CA LEU A 22 37.43 -16.80 40.48
C LEU A 22 37.03 -15.75 41.53
N GLU A 23 37.49 -15.96 42.75
CA GLU A 23 37.48 -14.94 43.78
C GLU A 23 38.53 -13.87 43.43
N HIS A 24 38.11 -12.60 43.43
CA HIS A 24 39.00 -11.46 43.46
C HIS A 24 38.55 -10.54 44.59
N THR A 25 39.50 -10.27 45.47
CA THR A 25 39.44 -9.38 46.63
C THR A 25 39.14 -7.93 46.20
N PRO A 26 38.46 -7.12 47.04
CA PRO A 26 38.21 -5.72 46.72
C PRO A 26 39.42 -4.90 47.18
N ASP A 27 40.31 -4.55 46.26
CA ASP A 27 41.30 -3.49 46.50
C ASP A 27 40.71 -2.13 46.11
N GLU A 28 40.70 -1.27 47.13
CA GLU A 28 40.41 0.14 47.10
C GLU A 28 41.31 0.89 46.10
N ASN A 29 40.72 1.91 45.48
CA ASN A 29 41.38 3.14 45.06
C ASN A 29 42.14 3.17 43.72
N SER A 30 41.37 3.21 42.62
CA SER A 30 41.75 3.97 41.41
C SER A 30 40.54 4.26 40.54
N ARG A 31 39.74 5.26 40.94
CA ARG A 31 38.84 5.98 40.02
C ARG A 31 39.71 6.86 39.12
N GLU A 32 40.26 6.28 38.07
CA GLU A 32 40.64 7.08 36.91
C GLU A 32 39.35 7.62 36.30
N ARG A 33 39.03 8.84 36.70
CA ARG A 33 38.04 9.71 36.08
C ARG A 33 38.45 9.85 34.62
N MET A 34 37.82 9.08 33.76
CA MET A 34 37.87 9.29 32.31
C MET A 34 37.25 10.68 32.08
N GLU A 35 38.11 11.68 31.97
CA GLU A 35 37.70 13.05 31.71
C GLU A 35 36.97 13.07 30.37
N THR A 36 35.66 13.25 30.45
CA THR A 36 34.84 13.65 29.30
C THR A 36 35.47 14.90 28.69
N PRO A 37 35.71 14.94 27.36
CA PRO A 37 36.27 16.13 26.74
C PRO A 37 35.41 17.36 27.06
N PRO A 38 36.04 18.53 27.23
CA PRO A 38 35.36 19.71 27.75
C PRO A 38 34.35 20.23 26.73
N ASN A 39 33.08 20.18 27.13
CA ASN A 39 31.99 21.03 26.67
C ASN A 39 31.73 21.07 25.15
N SER A 40 31.30 19.93 24.57
CA SER A 40 30.36 20.01 23.44
C SER A 40 28.98 20.34 24.01
N ASN A 41 28.65 21.62 24.03
CA ASN A 41 27.35 22.14 24.47
C ASN A 41 26.23 21.31 23.79
N PRO A 42 25.39 20.57 24.54
CA PRO A 42 24.34 19.72 23.95
C PRO A 42 23.32 20.54 23.14
N ASP A 43 23.27 21.85 23.38
CA ASP A 43 22.43 22.81 22.68
C ASP A 43 22.92 23.20 21.27
N SER A 44 24.12 22.79 20.85
CA SER A 44 24.63 23.12 19.50
C SER A 44 23.79 22.50 18.37
N TRP A 45 23.15 21.35 18.62
CA TRP A 45 22.24 20.70 17.68
C TRP A 45 20.89 21.40 17.56
N CYS A 46 20.48 22.15 18.60
CA CYS A 46 19.28 22.98 18.58
C CYS A 46 19.46 24.26 17.73
N SER A 47 20.70 24.65 17.41
CA SER A 47 21.00 25.80 16.55
C SER A 47 21.05 25.44 15.06
N LEU A 48 20.99 24.16 14.69
CA LEU A 48 20.92 23.77 13.29
C LEU A 48 19.60 24.28 12.70
N SER A 49 19.68 24.95 11.56
CA SER A 49 18.49 25.39 10.85
C SER A 49 17.62 24.18 10.45
N LYS A 50 16.31 24.42 10.31
CA LYS A 50 15.36 23.41 9.84
C LYS A 50 15.81 22.78 8.52
N ASP A 51 16.45 23.56 7.66
CA ASP A 51 16.92 23.12 6.35
C ASP A 51 18.11 22.17 6.44
N LEU A 52 19.04 22.40 7.38
CA LEU A 52 20.16 21.48 7.62
C LEU A 52 19.66 20.14 8.15
N TRP A 53 18.70 20.16 9.08
CA TRP A 53 18.05 18.95 9.55
C TRP A 53 17.32 18.20 8.43
N ARG A 54 16.65 18.93 7.52
CA ARG A 54 16.03 18.32 6.34
C ARG A 54 17.06 17.59 5.47
N SER A 55 18.20 18.22 5.18
CA SER A 55 19.27 17.59 4.39
C SER A 55 19.88 16.36 5.07
N ILE A 56 19.93 16.33 6.40
CA ILE A 56 20.40 15.16 7.16
C ILE A 56 19.36 14.03 7.08
N LEU A 57 18.11 14.34 7.40
CA LEU A 57 17.03 13.35 7.46
C LEU A 57 16.67 12.77 6.09
N GLU A 58 16.88 13.51 5.01
CA GLU A 58 16.66 13.04 3.63
C GLU A 58 17.57 11.86 3.24
N ARG A 59 18.70 11.68 3.94
CA ARG A 59 19.62 10.56 3.69
C ARG A 59 19.25 9.28 4.43
N LEU A 60 18.27 9.33 5.33
CA LEU A 60 17.87 8.20 6.15
C LEU A 60 16.92 7.27 5.38
N SER A 61 16.97 5.98 5.70
CA SER A 61 15.94 5.03 5.28
C SER A 61 14.59 5.35 5.94
N ALA A 62 13.49 4.86 5.38
CA ALA A 62 12.15 5.05 5.94
C ALA A 62 12.04 4.58 7.41
N ALA A 63 12.73 3.49 7.77
CA ALA A 63 12.74 2.97 9.15
C ALA A 63 13.54 3.87 10.11
N GLU A 64 14.68 4.41 9.67
CA GLU A 64 15.48 5.35 10.45
C GLU A 64 14.77 6.70 10.62
N LEU A 65 14.11 7.16 9.57
CA LEU A 65 13.31 8.38 9.61
C LEU A 65 12.18 8.29 10.65
N SER A 66 11.54 7.12 10.72
CA SER A 66 10.50 6.84 11.71
C SER A 66 11.05 6.88 13.14
N ARG A 67 12.26 6.35 13.37
CA ARG A 67 12.95 6.44 14.66
C ARG A 67 13.37 7.87 14.99
N ALA A 68 13.85 8.63 13.99
CA ALA A 68 14.22 10.03 14.15
C ALA A 68 13.01 10.90 14.56
N ALA A 69 11.83 10.62 14.01
CA ALA A 69 10.60 11.33 14.39
C ALA A 69 10.27 11.22 15.90
N CYS A 70 10.75 10.18 16.59
CA CYS A 70 10.51 9.97 18.02
C CYS A 70 11.46 10.76 18.93
N VAL A 71 12.54 11.38 18.41
CA VAL A 71 13.60 11.97 19.24
C VAL A 71 13.16 13.30 19.86
N CYS A 72 12.64 14.23 19.04
CA CYS A 72 12.16 15.53 19.51
C CYS A 72 11.10 16.10 18.57
N SER A 73 10.37 17.13 19.02
CA SER A 73 9.31 17.76 18.23
C SER A 73 9.80 18.37 16.91
N MET A 74 11.01 18.92 16.88
CA MET A 74 11.63 19.45 15.65
C MET A 74 11.86 18.34 14.62
N TRP A 75 12.46 17.21 15.03
CA TRP A 75 12.70 16.08 14.15
C TRP A 75 11.38 15.45 13.71
N ASN A 76 10.41 15.32 14.61
CA ASN A 76 9.07 14.85 14.25
C ASN A 76 8.43 15.73 13.16
N SER A 77 8.53 17.07 13.32
CA SER A 77 7.97 18.02 12.35
C SER A 77 8.59 17.87 10.97
N ILE A 78 9.90 17.64 10.88
CA ILE A 78 10.62 17.49 9.61
C ILE A 78 10.43 16.08 9.02
N ALA A 79 10.53 15.04 9.86
CA ALA A 79 10.36 13.64 9.45
C ALA A 79 8.92 13.30 9.03
N SER A 80 7.94 14.08 9.50
CA SER A 80 6.54 13.99 9.07
C SER A 80 6.25 14.76 7.78
N GLU A 81 7.22 15.45 7.18
CA GLU A 81 7.03 16.13 5.89
C GLU A 81 6.82 15.08 4.78
N SER A 82 5.69 15.19 4.07
CA SER A 82 5.27 14.24 3.03
C SER A 82 6.35 14.00 1.97
N GLN A 83 7.04 15.05 1.51
CA GLN A 83 8.08 14.92 0.50
C GLN A 83 9.25 14.05 0.97
N LEU A 84 9.63 14.17 2.24
CA LEU A 84 10.76 13.46 2.81
C LEU A 84 10.40 11.98 3.05
N GLN A 85 9.17 11.71 3.49
CA GLN A 85 8.61 10.35 3.59
C GLN A 85 8.53 9.67 2.21
N ILE A 86 8.01 10.38 1.20
CA ILE A 86 7.93 9.88 -0.18
C ILE A 86 9.34 9.59 -0.73
N ASN A 87 10.31 10.49 -0.54
CA ASN A 87 11.68 10.30 -1.01
C ASN A 87 12.34 9.08 -0.33
N ALA A 88 12.21 8.96 1.00
CA ALA A 88 12.74 7.83 1.77
C ALA A 88 12.07 6.50 1.38
N PHE A 89 10.78 6.52 1.03
CA PHE A 89 10.06 5.37 0.52
C PHE A 89 10.54 4.98 -0.89
N LYS A 90 10.76 5.95 -1.79
CA LYS A 90 11.18 5.73 -3.19
C LYS A 90 12.61 5.23 -3.33
N ALA A 91 13.53 5.74 -2.51
CA ALA A 91 14.96 5.57 -2.73
C ALA A 91 15.42 4.09 -2.79
N PRO A 92 14.97 3.18 -1.91
CA PRO A 92 15.40 1.78 -1.96
C PRO A 92 14.96 1.04 -3.22
N TRP A 93 13.82 1.42 -3.79
CA TRP A 93 13.19 0.72 -4.92
C TRP A 93 13.45 1.39 -6.28
N LYS A 94 14.13 2.53 -6.30
CA LYS A 94 14.39 3.34 -7.51
C LYS A 94 13.09 3.67 -8.26
N LEU A 95 12.03 3.97 -7.52
CA LEU A 95 10.72 4.34 -8.08
C LEU A 95 10.80 5.71 -8.76
N LYS A 96 10.12 5.85 -9.91
CA LYS A 96 10.01 7.13 -10.61
C LYS A 96 9.13 8.10 -9.82
N GLU A 97 7.94 7.64 -9.44
CA GLU A 97 6.93 8.47 -8.81
C GLU A 97 6.04 7.66 -7.87
N VAL A 98 5.56 8.31 -6.81
CA VAL A 98 4.57 7.79 -5.87
C VAL A 98 3.41 8.76 -5.90
N VAL A 99 2.24 8.29 -6.27
CA VAL A 99 1.02 9.08 -6.41
C VAL A 99 0.05 8.69 -5.30
N GLY A 100 -0.64 9.66 -4.72
CA GLY A 100 -1.60 9.43 -3.64
C GLY A 100 -1.04 9.76 -2.26
N ARG A 101 -1.92 9.76 -1.26
CA ARG A 101 -1.58 10.05 0.13
C ARG A 101 -2.19 8.95 1.00
N PRO A 102 -1.42 8.28 1.86
CA PRO A 102 -1.99 7.33 2.80
C PRO A 102 -2.84 8.07 3.83
N SER A 103 -3.86 7.38 4.32
CA SER A 103 -4.72 7.83 5.42
C SER A 103 -3.97 7.84 6.76
N SER A 104 -2.96 6.97 6.92
CA SER A 104 -2.13 6.89 8.12
C SER A 104 -0.65 7.11 7.81
N GLY A 105 0.03 7.90 8.64
CA GLY A 105 1.50 8.03 8.58
C GLY A 105 2.24 6.71 8.83
N SER A 106 1.56 5.73 9.45
CA SER A 106 2.12 4.40 9.70
C SER A 106 2.46 3.63 8.43
N PHE A 107 1.82 3.98 7.30
CA PHE A 107 2.13 3.43 5.99
C PHE A 107 3.62 3.59 5.63
N TRP A 108 4.23 4.71 6.01
CA TRP A 108 5.62 5.03 5.67
C TRP A 108 6.64 4.32 6.55
N HIS A 109 6.23 3.76 7.71
CA HIS A 109 7.15 3.10 8.64
C HIS A 109 7.62 1.74 8.11
N ASP A 110 6.74 1.02 7.40
CA ASP A 110 7.04 -0.27 6.80
C ASP A 110 7.39 -0.06 5.33
N ASN A 111 8.68 -0.15 5.02
CA ASN A 111 9.17 -0.10 3.64
C ASN A 111 9.65 -1.49 3.18
N SER A 112 8.81 -2.51 3.39
CA SER A 112 9.04 -3.87 2.89
C SER A 112 8.37 -4.10 1.54
N LEU A 113 8.87 -5.10 0.80
CA LEU A 113 8.32 -5.48 -0.51
C LEU A 113 6.84 -5.87 -0.43
N GLY A 114 6.39 -6.39 0.71
CA GLY A 114 4.99 -6.78 0.95
C GLY A 114 3.99 -5.62 0.94
N ARG A 115 4.47 -4.37 0.95
CA ARG A 115 3.63 -3.19 0.74
C ARG A 115 3.24 -2.97 -0.71
N PHE A 116 3.99 -3.55 -1.65
CA PHE A 116 3.77 -3.39 -3.06
C PHE A 116 2.87 -4.51 -3.59
N ALA A 117 1.97 -4.15 -4.49
CA ALA A 117 1.17 -5.11 -5.23
C ALA A 117 0.96 -4.67 -6.67
N ILE A 118 0.88 -5.62 -7.58
CA ILE A 118 0.48 -5.38 -8.96
C ILE A 118 -1.04 -5.45 -9.02
N SER A 119 -1.68 -4.47 -9.64
CA SER A 119 -3.10 -4.52 -9.95
C SER A 119 -3.31 -5.30 -11.25
N HIS A 120 -3.92 -6.48 -11.15
CA HIS A 120 -4.35 -7.28 -12.31
C HIS A 120 -5.86 -7.18 -12.47
N LYS A 121 -6.33 -6.68 -13.61
CA LYS A 121 -7.75 -6.62 -13.95
C LYS A 121 -8.23 -8.02 -14.32
N LEU A 122 -9.33 -8.46 -13.72
CA LEU A 122 -9.84 -9.81 -13.94
C LEU A 122 -10.56 -9.95 -15.28
N GLU A 123 -10.18 -10.98 -16.03
CA GLU A 123 -10.85 -11.45 -17.23
C GLU A 123 -11.62 -12.75 -16.97
N ARG A 124 -12.55 -13.10 -17.86
CA ARG A 124 -13.38 -14.32 -17.72
C ARG A 124 -12.55 -15.61 -17.73
N SER A 125 -11.39 -15.59 -18.37
CA SER A 125 -10.44 -16.70 -18.41
C SER A 125 -9.51 -16.77 -17.20
N ASP A 126 -9.51 -15.77 -16.33
CA ASP A 126 -8.60 -15.75 -15.20
C ASP A 126 -9.02 -16.74 -14.12
N THR A 127 -8.02 -17.40 -13.56
CA THR A 127 -8.15 -18.29 -12.40
C THR A 127 -7.00 -18.00 -11.44
N MET A 128 -7.17 -18.27 -10.15
CA MET A 128 -6.09 -18.06 -9.17
C MET A 128 -4.83 -18.83 -9.51
N ALA A 129 -4.98 -20.08 -9.98
CA ALA A 129 -3.86 -20.91 -10.43
C ALA A 129 -3.19 -20.32 -11.68
N GLY A 130 -3.98 -19.89 -12.68
CA GLY A 130 -3.44 -19.26 -13.88
C GLY A 130 -2.68 -17.96 -13.58
N LEU A 131 -3.21 -17.12 -12.69
CA LEU A 131 -2.55 -15.89 -12.25
C LEU A 131 -1.27 -16.18 -11.45
N ALA A 132 -1.30 -17.17 -10.55
CA ALA A 132 -0.14 -17.62 -9.80
C ALA A 132 1.02 -18.02 -10.73
N VAL A 133 0.72 -18.80 -11.79
CA VAL A 133 1.72 -19.17 -12.80
C VAL A 133 2.19 -17.97 -13.61
N LYS A 134 1.27 -17.11 -14.08
CA LYS A 134 1.58 -15.91 -14.89
C LYS A 134 2.55 -14.97 -14.18
N TYR A 135 2.35 -14.75 -12.89
CA TYR A 135 3.17 -13.83 -12.08
C TYR A 135 4.25 -14.53 -11.26
N GLN A 136 4.38 -15.85 -11.36
CA GLN A 136 5.33 -16.67 -10.59
C GLN A 136 5.18 -16.49 -9.07
N VAL A 137 3.94 -16.43 -8.59
CA VAL A 137 3.60 -16.27 -7.16
C VAL A 137 2.81 -17.47 -6.66
N HIS A 138 2.74 -17.67 -5.35
CA HIS A 138 1.87 -18.71 -4.79
C HIS A 138 0.42 -18.25 -4.69
N VAL A 139 -0.52 -19.17 -4.97
CA VAL A 139 -1.97 -18.94 -4.83
C VAL A 139 -2.34 -18.47 -3.42
N THR A 140 -1.67 -19.02 -2.41
CA THR A 140 -1.85 -18.68 -0.99
C THR A 140 -1.49 -17.23 -0.71
N ASP A 141 -0.46 -16.69 -1.35
CA ASP A 141 -0.05 -15.30 -1.16
C ASP A 141 -1.01 -14.34 -1.85
N ILE A 142 -1.48 -14.64 -3.07
CA ILE A 142 -2.54 -13.84 -3.71
C ILE A 142 -3.78 -13.83 -2.81
N ARG A 143 -4.17 -14.99 -2.29
CA ARG A 143 -5.35 -15.13 -1.42
C ARG A 143 -5.22 -14.32 -0.13
N ARG A 144 -4.07 -14.45 0.57
CA ARG A 144 -3.75 -13.70 1.78
C ARG A 144 -3.71 -12.19 1.51
N LEU A 145 -3.11 -11.80 0.39
CA LEU A 145 -3.04 -10.41 -0.03
C LEU A 145 -4.46 -9.87 -0.27
N ASN A 146 -5.36 -10.62 -0.89
CA ASN A 146 -6.71 -10.13 -1.20
C ASN A 146 -7.74 -10.33 -0.08
N ASN A 147 -7.32 -10.79 1.11
CA ASN A 147 -8.20 -11.18 2.21
C ASN A 147 -9.29 -12.17 1.77
N MET A 148 -8.88 -13.22 1.07
CA MET A 148 -9.77 -14.26 0.56
C MET A 148 -9.53 -15.56 1.35
N MET A 149 -10.56 -16.40 1.50
CA MET A 149 -10.43 -17.74 2.09
C MET A 149 -10.58 -18.85 1.04
N SER A 150 -11.33 -18.57 -0.03
CA SER A 150 -11.62 -19.50 -1.13
C SER A 150 -11.62 -18.77 -2.48
N ASP A 151 -11.62 -19.55 -3.55
CA ASP A 151 -11.55 -19.05 -4.93
C ASP A 151 -12.92 -18.57 -5.46
N HIS A 152 -14.02 -18.82 -4.73
CA HIS A 152 -15.36 -18.42 -5.17
C HIS A 152 -15.55 -16.89 -5.29
N GLY A 153 -14.77 -16.11 -4.56
CA GLY A 153 -14.88 -14.65 -4.53
C GLY A 153 -14.09 -13.91 -5.62
N ILE A 154 -13.43 -14.61 -6.55
CA ILE A 154 -12.60 -13.99 -7.59
C ILE A 154 -13.49 -13.14 -8.52
N TYR A 155 -14.50 -13.76 -9.12
CA TYR A 155 -15.31 -13.14 -10.17
C TYR A 155 -16.29 -12.07 -9.67
N SER A 156 -16.39 -11.89 -8.35
CA SER A 156 -17.14 -10.78 -7.74
C SER A 156 -16.35 -9.48 -7.67
N ARG A 157 -15.07 -9.49 -8.06
CA ARG A 157 -14.16 -8.34 -8.01
C ARG A 157 -13.80 -7.90 -9.44
N GLU A 158 -13.49 -6.62 -9.59
CA GLU A 158 -12.99 -6.07 -10.88
C GLU A 158 -11.50 -6.38 -11.09
N ARG A 159 -10.73 -6.46 -10.00
CA ARG A 159 -9.28 -6.64 -10.00
C ARG A 159 -8.83 -7.46 -8.80
N LEU A 160 -7.65 -8.06 -8.91
CA LEU A 160 -6.92 -8.64 -7.78
C LEU A 160 -5.56 -7.97 -7.61
N LEU A 161 -5.14 -7.89 -6.35
CA LEU A 161 -3.79 -7.51 -6.00
C LEU A 161 -2.88 -8.74 -6.10
N ILE A 162 -1.78 -8.64 -6.83
CA ILE A 162 -0.78 -9.69 -6.94
C ILE A 162 0.47 -9.25 -6.17
N PRO A 163 1.03 -10.08 -5.27
CA PRO A 163 2.21 -9.72 -4.50
C PRO A 163 3.41 -9.53 -5.43
N VAL A 164 4.22 -8.51 -5.16
CA VAL A 164 5.51 -8.33 -5.84
C VAL A 164 6.56 -9.21 -5.17
N ILE A 165 7.17 -10.11 -5.92
CA ILE A 165 8.29 -10.95 -5.42
C ILE A 165 9.63 -10.41 -5.93
N GLN A 166 9.66 -9.89 -7.16
CA GLN A 166 10.86 -9.36 -7.78
C GLN A 166 10.89 -7.83 -7.62
N PRO A 167 11.86 -7.26 -6.88
CA PRO A 167 11.94 -5.81 -6.70
C PRO A 167 12.28 -5.06 -7.99
N GLU A 168 12.81 -5.76 -8.99
CA GLU A 168 13.18 -5.20 -10.30
C GLU A 168 11.99 -4.58 -11.04
N ILE A 169 10.77 -5.10 -10.83
CA ILE A 169 9.55 -4.57 -11.45
C ILE A 169 9.19 -3.15 -10.94
N LEU A 170 9.77 -2.74 -9.82
CA LEU A 170 9.53 -1.42 -9.22
C LEU A 170 10.42 -0.33 -9.84
N VAL A 171 11.53 -0.72 -10.48
CA VAL A 171 12.52 0.23 -10.99
C VAL A 171 11.90 1.10 -12.08
N ASN A 172 12.00 2.43 -11.94
CA ASN A 172 11.39 3.43 -12.80
C ASN A 172 9.85 3.33 -12.93
N GLY A 173 9.21 2.51 -12.09
CA GLY A 173 7.76 2.41 -12.02
C GLY A 173 7.14 3.60 -11.28
N THR A 174 5.85 3.83 -11.57
CA THR A 174 4.99 4.72 -10.78
C THR A 174 4.08 3.86 -9.93
N CYS A 175 4.04 4.09 -8.62
CA CYS A 175 3.12 3.41 -7.72
C CYS A 175 2.05 4.36 -7.19
N TYR A 176 0.87 3.81 -6.94
CA TYR A 176 -0.30 4.52 -6.44
C TYR A 176 -0.63 4.03 -5.05
N ILE A 177 -0.65 4.92 -4.07
CA ILE A 177 -1.05 4.59 -2.70
C ILE A 177 -2.57 4.60 -2.65
N GLU A 178 -3.15 3.41 -2.47
CA GLU A 178 -4.59 3.20 -2.48
C GLU A 178 -5.01 2.34 -1.29
N LEU A 179 -6.22 2.61 -0.77
CA LEU A 179 -6.89 1.74 0.19
C LEU A 179 -7.77 0.74 -0.57
N ASP A 180 -7.37 -0.52 -0.63
CA ASP A 180 -8.18 -1.51 -1.34
C ASP A 180 -9.44 -1.86 -0.54
N ILE A 181 -10.59 -1.74 -1.21
CA ILE A 181 -11.90 -1.91 -0.58
C ILE A 181 -12.18 -3.36 -0.15
N TYR A 182 -11.56 -4.35 -0.79
CA TYR A 182 -11.81 -5.76 -0.51
C TYR A 182 -10.77 -6.36 0.42
N ALA A 183 -9.49 -6.00 0.24
CA ALA A 183 -8.39 -6.41 1.11
C ALA A 183 -8.34 -5.61 2.42
N LYS A 184 -9.07 -4.49 2.51
CA LYS A 184 -9.19 -3.63 3.70
C LYS A 184 -7.84 -3.14 4.22
N ARG A 185 -6.91 -2.83 3.32
CA ARG A 185 -5.59 -2.29 3.69
C ARG A 185 -5.03 -1.33 2.65
N GLU A 186 -4.13 -0.48 3.10
CA GLU A 186 -3.38 0.43 2.24
C GLU A 186 -2.22 -0.31 1.56
N VAL A 187 -2.09 -0.10 0.26
CA VAL A 187 -1.11 -0.81 -0.59
C VAL A 187 -0.52 0.18 -1.59
N ALA A 188 0.78 0.04 -1.89
CA ALA A 188 1.41 0.69 -3.02
C ALA A 188 1.18 -0.14 -4.27
N VAL A 189 0.24 0.29 -5.11
CA VAL A 189 -0.23 -0.47 -6.27
C VAL A 189 0.53 -0.07 -7.53
N LEU A 190 0.95 -1.05 -8.31
CA LEU A 190 1.53 -0.87 -9.66
C LEU A 190 0.52 -1.29 -10.71
N TYR A 191 0.36 -0.47 -11.74
CA TYR A 191 -0.49 -0.76 -12.89
C TYR A 191 0.40 -1.04 -14.10
N LEU A 192 0.36 -2.29 -14.59
CA LEU A 192 1.17 -2.68 -15.76
C LEU A 192 0.54 -2.23 -17.09
N GLU A 193 -0.77 -2.03 -17.12
CA GLU A 193 -1.54 -1.70 -18.33
C GLU A 193 -1.82 -0.19 -18.48
N GLY A 194 -1.06 0.67 -17.79
CA GLY A 194 -1.18 2.13 -17.87
C GLY A 194 -1.55 2.78 -16.53
N ALA A 195 -2.02 4.03 -16.56
CA ALA A 195 -2.55 4.67 -15.36
C ALA A 195 -3.82 3.93 -14.89
N PRO A 196 -4.17 3.98 -13.58
CA PRO A 196 -5.48 3.51 -13.14
C PRO A 196 -6.54 4.17 -14.03
N ASP A 197 -7.25 3.34 -14.79
CA ASP A 197 -8.46 3.74 -15.53
C ASP A 197 -9.25 4.61 -14.58
N GLY A 198 -9.54 5.87 -14.94
CA GLY A 198 -9.81 7.04 -14.07
C GLY A 198 -11.01 6.94 -13.12
N LYS A 199 -11.16 5.80 -12.45
CA LYS A 199 -12.17 5.37 -11.53
C LYS A 199 -11.64 5.68 -10.15
N SER A 200 -12.01 6.88 -9.73
CA SER A 200 -12.47 7.17 -8.39
C SER A 200 -11.64 6.56 -7.26
N SER A 201 -10.72 7.39 -6.77
CA SER A 201 -10.57 7.56 -5.33
C SER A 201 -11.88 7.28 -4.61
N TYR A 202 -11.87 6.37 -3.64
CA TYR A 202 -12.96 6.16 -2.68
C TYR A 202 -13.12 7.36 -1.73
N LEU A 203 -12.52 8.49 -2.07
CA LEU A 203 -12.77 9.79 -1.49
C LEU A 203 -13.88 10.44 -2.31
N THR A 204 -15.05 10.45 -1.69
CA THR A 204 -16.17 11.33 -1.98
C THR A 204 -15.68 12.74 -2.34
N ASN A 205 -15.71 13.08 -3.62
CA ASN A 205 -15.94 14.45 -4.04
C ASN A 205 -17.27 14.45 -4.77
N SER A 206 -18.29 14.89 -4.04
CA SER A 206 -19.53 15.40 -4.61
C SER A 206 -19.15 16.35 -5.74
N VAL A 207 -19.31 15.89 -6.99
CA VAL A 207 -19.34 16.82 -8.13
C VAL A 207 -20.43 17.82 -7.77
N PRO A 208 -20.14 19.13 -7.71
CA PRO A 208 -21.13 20.11 -7.31
C PRO A 208 -22.40 19.87 -8.11
N GLU A 209 -23.55 19.74 -7.44
CA GLU A 209 -24.81 19.34 -8.09
C GLU A 209 -25.14 20.23 -9.30
N LYS A 210 -24.67 21.48 -9.27
CA LYS A 210 -24.74 22.45 -10.37
C LYS A 210 -23.93 22.04 -11.62
N THR A 211 -22.77 21.42 -11.46
CA THR A 211 -21.96 20.88 -12.55
C THR A 211 -22.59 19.60 -13.11
N LYS A 212 -23.10 18.72 -12.25
CA LYS A 212 -23.85 17.53 -12.65
C LYS A 212 -25.07 17.88 -13.51
N ARG A 213 -25.84 18.89 -13.10
CA ARG A 213 -26.99 19.40 -13.87
C ARG A 213 -26.61 19.95 -15.24
N ARG A 214 -25.52 20.71 -15.35
CA ARG A 214 -25.04 21.22 -16.65
C ARG A 214 -24.65 20.11 -17.61
N LEU A 215 -24.05 19.03 -17.10
CA LEU A 215 -23.68 17.87 -17.90
C LEU A 215 -24.92 17.10 -18.37
N LEU A 216 -25.91 16.90 -17.49
CA LEU A 216 -27.21 16.32 -17.83
C LEU A 216 -27.94 17.14 -18.90
N ASP A 217 -28.02 18.47 -18.75
CA ASP A 217 -28.66 19.37 -19.72
C ASP A 217 -27.95 19.35 -21.08
N SER A 218 -26.63 19.17 -21.09
CA SER A 218 -25.86 19.03 -22.33
C SER A 218 -26.15 17.70 -23.03
N MET A 219 -26.24 16.61 -22.26
CA MET A 219 -26.54 15.28 -22.78
C MET A 219 -27.98 15.18 -23.30
N LYS A 220 -28.95 15.72 -22.55
CA LYS A 220 -30.36 15.84 -22.98
C LYS A 220 -30.50 16.56 -24.32
N ARG A 221 -29.83 17.70 -24.48
CA ARG A 221 -29.87 18.48 -25.73
C ARG A 221 -29.23 17.76 -26.92
N SER A 222 -28.17 17.00 -26.68
CA SER A 222 -27.46 16.28 -27.73
C SER A 222 -28.14 14.97 -28.14
N LEU A 223 -28.80 14.28 -27.21
CA LEU A 223 -29.48 13.00 -27.45
C LEU A 223 -30.96 13.15 -27.81
N GLN A 224 -31.56 14.33 -27.59
CA GLN A 224 -33.00 14.56 -27.70
C GLN A 224 -33.84 13.54 -26.89
N ALA A 225 -33.27 13.03 -25.80
CA ALA A 225 -33.90 12.05 -24.92
C ALA A 225 -34.59 12.74 -23.73
N ASP A 226 -35.54 12.05 -23.11
CA ASP A 226 -36.18 12.51 -21.88
C ASP A 226 -35.24 12.40 -20.66
N ASP A 227 -35.59 13.11 -19.58
CA ASP A 227 -34.75 13.17 -18.37
C ASP A 227 -34.55 11.80 -17.73
N GLY A 228 -35.56 10.92 -17.77
CA GLY A 228 -35.48 9.58 -17.21
C GLY A 228 -34.48 8.69 -17.98
N THR A 229 -34.52 8.77 -19.31
CA THR A 229 -33.58 8.05 -20.18
C THR A 229 -32.14 8.52 -19.97
N VAL A 230 -31.90 9.83 -19.89
CA VAL A 230 -30.54 10.37 -19.68
C VAL A 230 -29.98 9.96 -18.31
N GLU A 231 -30.80 10.02 -17.25
CA GLU A 231 -30.40 9.58 -15.92
C GLU A 231 -30.07 8.09 -15.88
N TYR A 232 -30.84 7.26 -16.59
CA TYR A 232 -30.59 5.82 -16.71
C TYR A 232 -29.20 5.53 -17.32
N TYR A 233 -28.89 6.07 -18.50
CA TYR A 233 -27.60 5.79 -19.15
C TYR A 233 -26.41 6.41 -18.40
N LEU A 234 -26.61 7.56 -17.75
CA LEU A 234 -25.57 8.16 -16.92
C LEU A 234 -25.32 7.36 -15.64
N SER A 235 -26.36 6.75 -15.06
CA SER A 235 -26.25 5.87 -13.89
C SER A 235 -25.48 4.59 -14.22
N ILE A 236 -25.77 3.96 -15.36
CA ILE A 236 -25.08 2.76 -15.84
C ILE A 236 -23.64 3.05 -16.20
N SER A 237 -23.37 4.23 -16.73
CA SER A 237 -22.03 4.67 -17.12
C SER A 237 -21.25 5.32 -15.97
N ASN A 238 -21.77 5.27 -14.75
CA ASN A 238 -21.16 5.79 -13.52
C ASN A 238 -20.67 7.26 -13.66
N GLY A 239 -21.45 8.10 -14.36
CA GLY A 239 -21.13 9.51 -14.59
C GLY A 239 -20.20 9.81 -15.78
N ASN A 240 -19.73 8.79 -16.52
CA ASN A 240 -18.92 8.99 -17.72
C ASN A 240 -19.81 9.26 -18.95
N LEU A 241 -19.84 10.50 -19.41
CA LEU A 241 -20.66 10.95 -20.53
C LEU A 241 -20.35 10.19 -21.82
N ARG A 242 -19.07 9.99 -22.18
CA ARG A 242 -18.71 9.33 -23.44
C ARG A 242 -19.21 7.90 -23.50
N ASN A 243 -19.10 7.18 -22.40
CA ASN A 243 -19.59 5.81 -22.33
C ASN A 243 -21.13 5.77 -22.40
N ALA A 244 -21.80 6.71 -21.73
CA ALA A 244 -23.26 6.84 -21.79
C ALA A 244 -23.77 7.14 -23.21
N PHE A 245 -23.09 8.03 -23.94
CA PHE A 245 -23.37 8.31 -25.35
C PHE A 245 -23.16 7.08 -26.24
N ALA A 246 -22.04 6.37 -26.05
CA ALA A 246 -21.73 5.17 -26.83
C ALA A 246 -22.81 4.09 -26.66
N GLN A 247 -23.21 3.82 -25.41
CA GLN A 247 -24.26 2.84 -25.09
C GLN A 247 -25.61 3.25 -25.68
N PHE A 248 -26.04 4.50 -25.51
CA PHE A 248 -27.30 4.97 -26.07
C PHE A 248 -27.32 4.90 -27.62
N SER A 249 -26.23 5.30 -28.26
CA SER A 249 -26.12 5.26 -29.73
C SER A 249 -26.15 3.84 -30.28
N HIS A 250 -25.56 2.90 -29.54
CA HIS A 250 -25.60 1.49 -29.87
C HIS A 250 -27.04 0.98 -29.82
N ASP A 251 -27.75 1.23 -28.73
CA ASP A 251 -29.13 0.77 -28.52
C ASP A 251 -30.12 1.36 -29.54
N LEU A 252 -29.95 2.63 -29.93
CA LEU A 252 -30.72 3.22 -31.04
C LEU A 252 -30.47 2.55 -32.39
N GLY A 253 -29.24 2.11 -32.65
CA GLY A 253 -28.89 1.38 -33.87
C GLY A 253 -29.66 0.06 -33.98
N TRP A 254 -29.90 -0.61 -32.85
CA TRP A 254 -30.72 -1.82 -32.80
C TRP A 254 -32.19 -1.53 -33.14
N GLU A 255 -32.77 -0.45 -32.64
CA GLU A 255 -34.19 -0.09 -32.93
C GLU A 255 -34.44 0.28 -34.40
N GLN A 256 -33.46 0.90 -35.07
CA GLN A 256 -33.57 1.29 -36.47
C GLN A 256 -33.48 0.09 -37.43
N GLY A 257 -32.66 -0.92 -37.10
CA GLY A 257 -32.52 -2.14 -37.90
C GLY A 257 -33.78 -3.00 -37.95
N HIS A 258 -34.66 -2.91 -36.93
CA HIS A 258 -35.91 -3.66 -36.87
C HIS A 258 -37.10 -2.98 -37.58
N ARG A 259 -36.97 -1.72 -38.04
CA ARG A 259 -38.04 -1.01 -38.76
C ARG A 259 -37.91 -1.06 -40.29
N THR A 260 -36.81 -1.59 -40.82
CA THR A 260 -36.52 -1.65 -42.26
C THR A 260 -36.48 -3.08 -42.81
N SER A 261 -37.18 -4.02 -42.19
CA SER A 261 -37.40 -5.39 -42.71
C SER A 261 -38.88 -5.69 -42.85
#